data_AF-A0A1I2II70-F1
#
_entry.id   AF-A0A1I2II70-F1
#
_cell.length_a   1.000
_cell.length_b   1.000
_cell.length_c   1.000
_cell.angle_alpha   90.00
_cell.angle_beta   90.00
_cell.angle_gamma   90.00
#
_symmetry.space_group_name_H-M   'P 1'
#
loop_
_entity.id
_entity.type
_entity.pdbx_description
1 polymer ?
#
loop_
_entity_poly.entity_id
_entity_poly.type
_entity_poly.pdbx_seq_one_letter_code
_entity_poly.pdbx_strand_id
1 'polypeptide(L)'
;MITLMAAGCTDSEKPNNGGTPVASRPSAAASSMTFDEAYQQVPIDGVGDLKINWDLPQEADVDEVLAARRGLTHAYWRSEATDWTPIMTLAPFLFTERYYQQVLAGLGSSGAGDPLIGPIWVKLMGVEKLGPDQARVTFCTDIGWWHEASNTNPQIRKDRANLESLVVENVQTGDGERRWLADQRWNPDADRKAKYGADCTKWAQHQP
;
A
#
# COMPACT_ATOMS: atom_id res chain seq x y z
N MET A 1 42.07 -59.30 46.18
CA MET A 1 42.60 -58.53 45.04
C MET A 1 42.54 -57.07 45.44
N ILE A 2 43.68 -56.47 45.77
CA ILE A 2 44.56 -55.68 44.87
C ILE A 2 43.83 -54.42 44.39
N THR A 3 44.00 -53.22 44.97
CA THR A 3 45.10 -52.22 44.94
C THR A 3 44.79 -51.04 43.98
N LEU A 4 45.18 -49.84 44.42
CA LEU A 4 45.42 -48.54 43.72
C LEU A 4 44.19 -47.74 43.26
N MET A 5 43.89 -46.55 43.80
CA MET A 5 44.62 -45.26 43.91
C MET A 5 44.81 -44.46 42.60
N ALA A 6 44.24 -43.24 42.66
CA ALA A 6 44.78 -41.94 42.26
C ALA A 6 44.70 -41.45 40.79
N ALA A 7 43.97 -40.32 40.69
CA ALA A 7 44.40 -39.01 40.16
C ALA A 7 44.33 -38.71 38.65
N GLY A 8 43.71 -37.56 38.37
CA GLY A 8 43.81 -36.82 37.11
C GLY A 8 42.67 -35.80 36.94
N CYS A 9 42.78 -34.62 37.56
CA CYS A 9 41.93 -33.46 37.29
C CYS A 9 42.22 -32.90 35.89
N THR A 10 41.19 -32.46 35.14
CA THR A 10 40.94 -31.04 34.77
C THR A 10 39.70 -30.89 33.88
N ASP A 11 38.82 -30.00 34.34
CA ASP A 11 37.88 -29.12 33.63
C ASP A 11 37.31 -29.50 32.25
N SER A 12 36.00 -29.71 32.24
CA SER A 12 35.11 -29.09 31.26
C SER A 12 33.74 -28.89 31.89
N GLU A 13 33.56 -27.73 32.52
CA GLU A 13 32.22 -27.15 32.69
C GLU A 13 31.57 -27.03 31.30
N LYS A 14 30.35 -27.52 31.16
CA LYS A 14 29.35 -26.78 30.39
C LYS A 14 27.99 -26.85 31.09
N PRO A 15 27.28 -25.70 31.20
CA PRO A 15 26.20 -25.52 32.15
C PRO A 15 24.82 -25.69 31.52
N ASN A 16 23.87 -25.76 32.43
CA ASN A 16 22.43 -25.67 32.27
C ASN A 16 21.97 -24.30 31.72
N ASN A 17 20.71 -24.26 31.28
CA ASN A 17 19.81 -23.11 31.07
C ASN A 17 19.61 -22.55 29.65
N GLY A 18 18.33 -22.29 29.37
CA GLY A 18 17.90 -21.18 28.55
C GLY A 18 17.16 -21.63 27.30
N GLY A 19 15.83 -21.70 27.39
CA GLY A 19 14.98 -21.69 26.21
C GLY A 19 15.39 -20.53 25.33
N THR A 20 15.82 -20.85 24.12
CA THR A 20 16.30 -19.89 23.13
C THR A 20 15.18 -18.88 22.87
N PRO A 21 15.45 -17.57 22.95
CA PRO A 21 14.50 -16.57 22.46
C PRO A 21 14.26 -16.88 20.98
N VAL A 22 12.99 -16.87 20.57
CA VAL A 22 12.66 -16.85 19.13
C VAL A 22 13.30 -15.58 18.60
N ALA A 23 14.41 -15.73 17.87
CA ALA A 23 15.08 -14.64 17.22
C ALA A 23 14.07 -13.98 16.29
N SER A 24 13.72 -12.72 16.58
CA SER A 24 13.14 -11.81 15.61
C SER A 24 14.01 -11.90 14.36
N ARG A 25 13.48 -12.52 13.30
CA ARG A 25 14.15 -12.49 12.00
C ARG A 25 14.31 -11.01 11.64
N PRO A 26 15.51 -10.56 11.25
CA PRO A 26 15.64 -9.22 10.74
C PRO A 26 14.70 -9.14 9.53
N SER A 27 13.76 -8.20 9.62
CA SER A 27 12.99 -7.75 8.48
C SER A 27 13.97 -7.48 7.34
N ALA A 28 13.54 -7.79 6.11
CA ALA A 28 14.31 -7.56 4.89
C ALA A 28 15.12 -6.28 5.00
N ALA A 29 16.44 -6.37 4.72
CA ALA A 29 17.43 -5.31 4.87
C ALA A 29 16.79 -3.92 4.92
N ALA A 30 16.80 -3.30 6.10
CA ALA A 30 16.21 -1.98 6.31
C ALA A 30 16.62 -1.09 5.14
N SER A 31 15.66 -0.76 4.29
CA SER A 31 15.84 0.40 3.43
C SER A 31 16.20 1.52 4.39
N SER A 32 17.33 2.21 4.18
CA SER A 32 17.76 3.33 5.02
C SER A 32 16.80 4.54 4.93
N MET A 33 15.60 4.29 4.41
CA MET A 33 14.54 5.22 4.10
C MET A 33 13.57 5.26 5.28
N THR A 34 13.27 6.48 5.72
CA THR A 34 12.22 6.79 6.69
C THR A 34 10.85 6.84 6.02
N PHE A 35 9.78 6.80 6.81
CA PHE A 35 8.43 6.99 6.27
C PHE A 35 8.27 8.33 5.57
N ASP A 36 8.86 9.40 6.12
CA ASP A 36 8.72 10.74 5.54
C ASP A 36 9.44 10.84 4.19
N GLU A 37 10.63 10.22 4.05
CA GLU A 37 11.32 10.08 2.76
C GLU A 37 10.53 9.24 1.76
N ALA A 38 9.91 8.14 2.21
CA ALA A 38 9.06 7.32 1.36
C ALA A 38 7.83 8.10 0.87
N TYR A 39 7.20 8.89 1.75
CA TYR A 39 6.03 9.70 1.41
C TYR A 39 6.35 10.81 0.41
N GLN A 40 7.55 11.39 0.47
CA GLN A 40 8.00 12.37 -0.52
C GLN A 40 8.25 11.77 -1.90
N GLN A 41 8.59 10.47 -1.96
CA GLN A 41 8.80 9.73 -3.22
C GLN A 41 7.50 9.28 -3.89
N VAL A 42 6.35 9.41 -3.22
CA VAL A 42 5.02 9.15 -3.79
C VAL A 42 4.34 10.50 -4.08
N PRO A 43 4.59 11.14 -5.24
CA PRO A 43 3.84 12.31 -5.64
C PRO A 43 2.37 11.92 -5.78
N ILE A 44 1.55 12.46 -4.89
CA ILE A 44 0.13 12.13 -4.81
C ILE A 44 -0.58 12.51 -6.12
N ASP A 45 -0.14 13.58 -6.78
CA ASP A 45 -0.71 14.07 -8.05
C ASP A 45 -0.28 13.24 -9.28
N GLY A 46 0.47 12.16 -9.07
CA GLY A 46 0.95 11.26 -10.11
C GLY A 46 2.20 11.76 -10.85
N VAL A 47 2.40 11.27 -12.08
CA VAL A 47 3.51 11.64 -12.98
C VAL A 47 2.95 12.16 -14.30
N GLY A 48 3.82 12.60 -15.22
CA GLY A 48 3.39 13.08 -16.54
C GLY A 48 2.57 12.06 -17.32
N ASP A 49 2.99 10.79 -17.31
CA ASP A 49 2.34 9.69 -18.04
C ASP A 49 1.09 9.13 -17.32
N LEU A 50 0.99 9.36 -16.00
CA LEU A 50 -0.15 9.03 -15.14
C LEU A 50 -0.53 10.23 -14.28
N LYS A 51 -1.28 11.16 -14.86
CA LYS A 51 -1.75 12.36 -14.17
C LYS A 51 -2.95 12.04 -13.29
N ILE A 52 -2.85 12.27 -11.98
CA ILE A 52 -3.95 12.07 -11.04
C ILE A 52 -4.45 13.43 -10.56
N ASN A 53 -5.69 13.77 -10.89
CA ASN A 53 -6.32 15.03 -10.50
C ASN A 53 -7.21 14.80 -9.28
N TRP A 54 -6.85 15.35 -8.13
CA TRP A 54 -7.60 15.19 -6.89
C TRP A 54 -8.64 16.31 -6.70
N ASP A 55 -9.91 15.93 -6.64
CA ASP A 55 -11.03 16.76 -6.18
C ASP A 55 -11.32 16.44 -4.71
N LEU A 56 -10.62 17.16 -3.83
CA LEU A 56 -10.70 16.97 -2.38
C LEU A 56 -11.15 18.28 -1.72
N PRO A 57 -12.14 18.25 -0.80
CA PRO A 57 -12.39 19.41 0.04
C PRO A 57 -11.16 19.72 0.87
N GLN A 58 -10.91 20.99 1.15
CA GLN A 58 -9.72 21.46 1.88
C GLN A 58 -9.58 20.85 3.30
N GLU A 59 -10.67 20.31 3.84
CA GLU A 59 -10.76 19.58 5.12
C GLU A 59 -10.39 18.08 5.02
N ALA A 60 -10.01 17.60 3.83
CA ALA A 60 -9.69 16.19 3.57
C ALA A 60 -8.24 15.81 3.91
N ASP A 61 -7.42 16.73 4.43
CA ASP A 61 -6.05 16.43 4.88
C ASP A 61 -6.03 15.85 6.31
N VAL A 62 -6.89 14.86 6.57
CA VAL A 62 -6.82 14.01 7.76
C VAL A 62 -6.02 12.75 7.46
N ASP A 63 -5.35 12.21 8.47
CA ASP A 63 -4.35 11.15 8.29
C ASP A 63 -4.90 9.91 7.57
N GLU A 64 -6.16 9.54 7.81
CA GLU A 64 -6.80 8.39 7.14
C GLU A 64 -6.92 8.61 5.64
N VAL A 65 -7.29 9.82 5.23
CA VAL A 65 -7.43 10.17 3.81
C VAL A 65 -6.06 10.25 3.16
N LEU A 66 -5.06 10.83 3.83
CA LEU A 66 -3.69 10.88 3.32
C LEU A 66 -3.10 9.48 3.13
N ALA A 67 -3.31 8.57 4.08
CA ALA A 67 -2.92 7.17 3.96
C ALA A 67 -3.61 6.48 2.77
N ALA A 68 -4.92 6.68 2.63
CA ALA A 68 -5.69 6.11 1.53
C ALA A 68 -5.28 6.69 0.16
N ARG A 69 -4.96 7.98 0.09
CA ARG A 69 -4.44 8.64 -1.13
C ARG A 69 -3.11 8.05 -1.55
N ARG A 70 -2.16 7.88 -0.63
CA ARG A 70 -0.84 7.28 -0.93
C ARG A 70 -1.00 5.82 -1.39
N GLY A 71 -1.83 5.04 -0.71
CA GLY A 71 -2.13 3.66 -1.09
C GLY A 71 -2.79 3.56 -2.47
N LEU A 72 -3.73 4.45 -2.79
CA LEU A 72 -4.39 4.49 -4.10
C LEU A 72 -3.42 4.92 -5.21
N THR A 73 -2.60 5.94 -4.96
CA THR A 73 -1.56 6.43 -5.89
C THR A 73 -0.60 5.30 -6.25
N HIS A 74 -0.04 4.62 -5.25
CA HIS A 74 0.84 3.46 -5.45
C HIS A 74 0.19 2.38 -6.30
N ALA A 75 -1.09 2.12 -6.06
CA ALA A 75 -1.79 1.08 -6.75
C ALA A 75 -2.11 1.41 -8.23
N TYR A 76 -2.24 2.69 -8.59
CA TYR A 76 -2.29 3.11 -10.00
C TYR A 76 -0.93 3.09 -10.67
N TRP A 77 0.12 3.55 -9.98
CA TRP A 77 1.49 3.49 -10.45
C TRP A 77 1.93 2.07 -10.82
N ARG A 78 1.53 1.10 -10.00
CA ARG A 78 1.74 -0.33 -10.30
C ARG A 78 1.07 -0.82 -11.58
N SER A 79 0.13 -0.08 -12.14
CA SER A 79 -0.57 -0.42 -13.37
C SER A 79 -0.03 0.36 -14.58
N GLU A 80 0.94 1.24 -14.37
CA GLU A 80 1.63 2.04 -15.40
C GLU A 80 2.90 1.33 -15.91
N ALA A 81 3.39 1.64 -17.12
CA ALA A 81 4.68 1.14 -17.64
C ALA A 81 5.79 2.02 -17.12
N THR A 82 6.04 1.87 -15.84
CA THR A 82 7.25 2.39 -15.24
C THR A 82 8.14 1.24 -14.83
N ASP A 83 9.40 1.53 -14.56
CA ASP A 83 10.19 0.60 -13.76
C ASP A 83 9.50 0.48 -12.39
N TRP A 84 8.92 -0.69 -12.11
CA TRP A 84 8.20 -0.93 -10.85
C TRP A 84 9.14 -1.05 -9.66
N THR A 85 10.45 -1.20 -9.90
CA THR A 85 11.43 -1.50 -8.85
C THR A 85 11.44 -0.43 -7.74
N PRO A 86 11.53 0.88 -8.04
CA PRO A 86 11.49 1.93 -7.02
C PRO A 86 10.12 2.06 -6.34
N ILE A 87 9.05 1.70 -7.05
CA ILE A 87 7.67 1.81 -6.54
C ILE A 87 7.38 0.69 -5.53
N MET A 88 7.85 -0.52 -5.81
CA MET A 88 7.69 -1.67 -4.92
C MET A 88 8.48 -1.49 -3.61
N THR A 89 9.61 -0.78 -3.62
CA THR A 89 10.35 -0.45 -2.39
C THR A 89 9.60 0.48 -1.44
N LEU A 90 8.60 1.23 -1.93
CA LEU A 90 7.78 2.11 -1.11
C LEU A 90 6.64 1.36 -0.42
N ALA A 91 6.23 0.20 -0.92
CA ALA A 91 5.05 -0.53 -0.43
C ALA A 91 5.05 -0.79 1.10
N PRO A 92 6.17 -1.18 1.74
CA PRO A 92 6.21 -1.36 3.21
C PRO A 92 5.90 -0.10 4.02
N PHE A 93 6.03 1.09 3.43
CA PHE A 93 5.75 2.37 4.08
C PHE A 93 4.31 2.86 3.86
N LEU A 94 3.60 2.30 2.89
CA LEU A 94 2.26 2.75 2.49
C LEU A 94 1.16 1.79 2.92
N PHE A 95 1.52 0.53 3.09
CA PHE A 95 0.59 -0.54 3.43
C PHE A 95 0.95 -1.18 4.76
N THR A 96 -0.04 -1.73 5.45
CA THR A 96 0.20 -2.57 6.62
C THR A 96 1.08 -3.76 6.23
N GLU A 97 1.87 -4.25 7.18
CA GLU A 97 2.69 -5.46 7.00
C GLU A 97 1.84 -6.63 6.51
N ARG A 98 0.63 -6.78 7.05
CA ARG A 98 -0.33 -7.83 6.66
C ARG A 98 -0.65 -7.74 5.17
N TYR A 99 -1.08 -6.57 4.68
CA TYR A 99 -1.42 -6.40 3.26
C TYR A 99 -0.20 -6.55 2.36
N TYR A 100 0.94 -5.97 2.77
CA TYR A 100 2.19 -6.11 2.04
C TYR A 100 2.55 -7.58 1.85
N GLN A 101 2.59 -8.38 2.91
CA GLN A 101 2.96 -9.79 2.83
C GLN A 101 1.95 -10.64 2.03
N GLN A 102 0.65 -10.36 2.17
CA GLN A 102 -0.40 -11.18 1.53
C GLN A 102 -0.62 -10.83 0.06
N VAL A 103 -0.42 -9.57 -0.32
CA VAL A 103 -0.84 -9.05 -1.63
C VAL A 103 0.33 -8.55 -2.46
N LEU A 104 1.40 -8.03 -1.85
CA LEU A 104 2.46 -7.30 -2.56
C LEU A 104 3.82 -8.02 -2.59
N ALA A 105 4.24 -8.66 -1.50
CA ALA A 105 5.59 -9.23 -1.35
C ALA A 105 5.91 -10.35 -2.35
N GLY A 106 4.89 -11.03 -2.88
CA GLY A 106 5.03 -12.08 -3.90
C GLY A 106 4.87 -11.58 -5.34
N LEU A 107 4.54 -10.31 -5.54
CA LEU A 107 4.46 -9.71 -6.87
C LEU A 107 5.89 -9.37 -7.31
N GLY A 108 6.50 -10.22 -8.13
CA GLY A 108 7.79 -9.92 -8.74
C GLY A 108 7.74 -8.64 -9.60
N SER A 109 8.91 -8.16 -10.05
CA SER A 109 9.04 -6.99 -10.95
C SER A 109 8.51 -7.21 -12.37
N SER A 110 7.68 -8.24 -12.61
CA SER A 110 7.25 -8.60 -13.96
C SER A 110 6.03 -7.80 -14.40
N GLY A 111 6.30 -6.75 -15.19
CA GLY A 111 5.33 -6.01 -16.01
C GLY A 111 4.80 -6.84 -17.17
N ALA A 112 4.07 -7.91 -16.88
CA ALA A 112 3.56 -8.86 -17.88
C ALA A 112 2.29 -8.38 -18.61
N GLY A 113 1.96 -7.09 -18.55
CA GLY A 113 0.77 -6.50 -19.17
C GLY A 113 1.09 -5.22 -19.93
N ASP A 114 0.20 -4.85 -20.85
CA ASP A 114 0.26 -3.54 -21.49
C ASP A 114 -0.03 -2.48 -20.42
N PRO A 115 0.91 -1.56 -20.17
CA PRO A 115 0.72 -0.50 -19.18
C PRO A 115 -0.46 0.42 -19.45
N LEU A 116 -0.99 1.01 -18.38
CA LEU A 116 -2.01 2.03 -18.48
C LEU A 116 -1.42 3.44 -18.41
N ILE A 117 -1.85 4.30 -19.32
CA ILE A 117 -1.52 5.72 -19.39
C ILE A 117 -2.79 6.57 -19.45
N GLY A 118 -2.62 7.87 -19.24
CA GLY A 118 -3.69 8.86 -19.35
C GLY A 118 -4.21 9.37 -18.01
N PRO A 119 -5.00 10.46 -18.03
CA PRO A 119 -5.41 11.12 -16.81
C PRO A 119 -6.49 10.34 -16.06
N ILE A 120 -6.41 10.39 -14.74
CA ILE A 120 -7.44 9.95 -13.81
C ILE A 120 -7.89 11.18 -13.02
N TRP A 121 -9.19 11.27 -12.72
CA TRP A 121 -9.70 12.20 -11.72
C TRP A 121 -10.17 11.40 -10.53
N VAL A 122 -9.92 11.89 -9.32
CA VAL A 122 -10.25 11.20 -8.09
C VAL A 122 -10.96 12.16 -7.14
N LYS A 123 -12.13 11.78 -6.64
CA LYS A 123 -12.90 12.53 -5.66
C LYS A 123 -13.10 11.72 -4.40
N LEU A 124 -12.90 12.34 -3.24
CA LEU A 124 -13.32 11.75 -1.97
C LEU A 124 -14.85 11.72 -1.88
N MET A 125 -15.40 10.53 -1.70
CA MET A 125 -16.84 10.33 -1.52
C MET A 125 -17.23 10.25 -0.05
N GLY A 126 -16.38 9.64 0.77
CA GLY A 126 -16.62 9.58 2.21
C GLY A 126 -15.55 8.86 3.00
N VAL A 127 -15.58 9.09 4.31
CA VAL A 127 -14.75 8.41 5.30
C VAL A 127 -15.69 7.78 6.32
N GLU A 128 -15.67 6.46 6.43
CA GLU A 128 -16.43 5.70 7.43
C GLU A 128 -15.49 5.16 8.50
N LYS A 129 -15.66 5.57 9.76
CA LYS A 129 -14.93 4.97 10.87
C LYS A 129 -15.45 3.54 11.10
N LEU A 130 -14.52 2.58 11.12
CA LEU A 130 -14.81 1.18 11.44
C LEU A 130 -14.41 0.85 12.90
N GLY A 131 -13.54 1.67 13.48
CA GLY A 131 -13.10 1.61 14.87
C GLY A 131 -12.22 2.82 15.22
N PRO A 132 -11.62 2.84 16.43
CA PRO A 132 -10.73 3.93 16.85
C PRO A 132 -9.46 4.02 15.99
N ASP A 133 -8.97 2.89 15.51
CA ASP A 133 -7.72 2.78 14.73
C ASP A 133 -7.96 2.25 13.31
N GLN A 134 -9.20 2.31 12.83
CA GLN A 134 -9.54 1.81 11.50
C GLN A 134 -10.62 2.67 10.83
N ALA A 135 -10.41 2.99 9.57
CA ALA A 135 -11.37 3.70 8.74
C ALA A 135 -11.42 3.11 7.34
N ARG A 136 -12.58 3.27 6.68
CA ARG A 136 -12.74 3.07 5.26
C ARG A 136 -12.83 4.43 4.59
N VAL A 137 -12.00 4.65 3.58
CA VAL A 137 -12.02 5.84 2.74
C VAL A 137 -12.48 5.41 1.35
N THR A 138 -13.59 5.97 0.90
CA THR A 138 -14.14 5.69 -0.43
C THR A 138 -13.89 6.87 -1.36
N PHE A 139 -13.34 6.57 -2.52
CA PHE A 139 -13.15 7.49 -3.63
C PHE A 139 -14.07 7.12 -4.80
N CYS A 140 -14.45 8.14 -5.56
CA CYS A 140 -14.92 7.98 -6.92
C CYS A 140 -13.75 8.32 -7.85
N THR A 141 -13.48 7.46 -8.82
CA THR A 141 -12.41 7.62 -9.78
C THR A 141 -13.02 7.66 -11.17
N ASP A 142 -12.63 8.66 -11.96
CA ASP A 142 -12.99 8.77 -13.37
C ASP A 142 -11.82 8.25 -14.20
N ILE A 143 -11.97 7.02 -14.68
CA ILE A 143 -10.97 6.30 -15.47
C ILE A 143 -11.31 6.31 -16.98
N GLY A 144 -12.16 7.24 -17.42
CA GLY A 144 -12.66 7.29 -18.79
C GLY A 144 -11.56 7.37 -19.85
N TRP A 145 -10.47 8.07 -19.53
CA TRP A 145 -9.31 8.30 -20.39
C TRP A 145 -8.10 7.46 -20.01
N TRP A 146 -8.24 6.53 -19.06
CA TRP A 146 -7.16 5.65 -18.63
C TRP A 146 -7.18 4.40 -19.52
N HIS A 147 -6.12 4.15 -20.27
CA HIS A 147 -6.09 3.10 -21.30
C HIS A 147 -4.71 2.48 -21.48
N GLU A 148 -4.68 1.31 -22.08
CA GLU A 148 -3.47 0.60 -22.48
C GLU A 148 -2.60 1.44 -23.42
N ALA A 149 -1.29 1.50 -23.20
CA ALA A 149 -0.39 2.37 -23.96
C ALA A 149 -0.27 1.95 -25.43
N SER A 150 -0.45 0.67 -25.75
CA SER A 150 -0.48 0.23 -27.16
C SER A 150 -1.75 0.67 -27.90
N ASN A 151 -2.80 1.07 -27.17
CA ASN A 151 -4.03 1.58 -27.78
C ASN A 151 -3.83 3.01 -28.27
N THR A 152 -3.46 3.14 -29.55
CA THR A 152 -3.20 4.42 -30.22
C THR A 152 -4.47 5.24 -30.53
N ASN A 153 -5.66 4.64 -30.46
CA ASN A 153 -6.94 5.32 -30.71
C ASN A 153 -7.99 4.96 -29.63
N PRO A 154 -7.70 5.29 -28.37
CA PRO A 154 -8.55 4.90 -27.25
C PRO A 154 -9.90 5.61 -27.35
N GLN A 155 -10.96 4.86 -27.09
CA GLN A 155 -12.29 5.43 -26.89
C GLN A 155 -12.51 5.65 -25.40
N ILE A 156 -13.24 6.70 -25.04
CA ILE A 156 -13.62 6.96 -23.65
C ILE A 156 -14.41 5.75 -23.12
N ARG A 157 -14.01 5.23 -21.96
CA ARG A 157 -14.72 4.10 -21.33
C ARG A 157 -16.17 4.49 -21.00
N LYS A 158 -17.12 3.59 -21.28
CA LYS A 158 -18.55 3.83 -20.99
C LYS A 158 -18.86 3.75 -19.49
N ASP A 159 -18.16 2.86 -18.79
CA ASP A 159 -18.19 2.64 -17.35
C ASP A 159 -17.06 3.41 -16.64
N ARG A 160 -16.83 4.66 -17.06
CA ARG A 160 -15.74 5.51 -16.57
C ARG A 160 -15.79 5.81 -15.07
N ALA A 161 -16.98 5.76 -14.46
CA ALA A 161 -17.18 6.02 -13.05
C ALA A 161 -16.90 4.76 -12.23
N ASN A 162 -15.88 4.81 -11.39
CA ASN A 162 -15.43 3.68 -10.60
C ASN A 162 -15.40 4.05 -9.11
N LEU A 163 -16.02 3.23 -8.26
CA LEU A 163 -15.93 3.41 -6.81
C LEU A 163 -14.80 2.56 -6.28
N GLU A 164 -13.90 3.16 -5.51
CA GLU A 164 -12.77 2.46 -4.92
C GLU A 164 -12.69 2.77 -3.44
N SER A 165 -12.60 1.73 -2.61
CA SER A 165 -12.44 1.91 -1.17
C SER A 165 -11.13 1.36 -0.70
N LEU A 166 -10.47 2.08 0.21
CA LEU A 166 -9.36 1.59 0.98
C LEU A 166 -9.75 1.54 2.45
N VAL A 167 -9.53 0.40 3.09
CA VAL A 167 -9.43 0.38 4.56
C VAL A 167 -8.02 0.79 4.94
N VAL A 168 -7.93 1.71 5.88
CA VAL A 168 -6.69 2.18 6.47
C VAL A 168 -6.71 1.90 7.97
N GLU A 169 -5.53 1.61 8.51
CA GLU A 169 -5.33 1.26 9.91
C GLU A 169 -4.23 2.11 10.54
N ASN A 170 -4.45 2.55 11.76
CA ASN A 170 -3.42 3.17 12.59
C ASN A 170 -2.62 2.07 13.29
N VAL A 171 -1.39 1.84 12.87
CA VAL A 171 -0.54 0.74 13.34
C VAL A 171 0.79 1.26 13.84
N GLN A 172 1.39 0.55 14.79
CA GLN A 172 2.77 0.84 15.20
C GLN A 172 3.73 0.32 14.13
N THR A 173 4.58 1.20 13.62
CA THR A 173 5.53 0.93 12.54
C THR A 173 6.91 0.55 13.09
N GLY A 174 7.81 0.10 12.20
CA GLY A 174 9.14 -0.40 12.59
C GLY A 174 10.07 0.68 13.19
N ASP A 175 9.75 1.96 13.01
CA ASP A 175 10.39 3.11 13.64
C ASP A 175 9.83 3.42 15.05
N GLY A 176 8.82 2.67 15.51
CA GLY A 176 8.19 2.81 16.82
C GLY A 176 7.03 3.82 16.88
N GLU A 177 6.79 4.59 15.81
CA GLU A 177 5.68 5.54 15.72
C GLU A 177 4.37 4.88 15.29
N ARG A 178 3.25 5.56 15.49
CA ARG A 178 1.94 5.12 14.99
C ARG A 178 1.62 5.86 13.70
N ARG A 179 1.30 5.11 12.64
CA ARG A 179 1.01 5.67 11.32
C ARG A 179 -0.23 5.01 10.72
N TRP A 180 -1.02 5.82 10.01
CA TRP A 180 -2.14 5.33 9.21
C TRP A 180 -1.61 4.74 7.90
N LEU A 181 -1.88 3.46 7.66
CA LEU A 181 -1.43 2.72 6.47
C LEU A 181 -2.60 2.00 5.79
N ALA A 182 -2.52 1.79 4.48
CA ALA A 182 -3.54 1.05 3.74
C ALA A 182 -3.47 -0.46 4.02
N ASP A 183 -4.61 -1.08 4.29
CA ASP A 183 -4.68 -2.48 4.74
C ASP A 183 -5.55 -3.36 3.83
N GLN A 184 -6.48 -2.76 3.07
CA GLN A 184 -7.29 -3.47 2.09
C GLN A 184 -7.79 -2.50 1.03
N ARG A 185 -7.92 -2.96 -0.23
CA ARG A 185 -8.51 -2.22 -1.34
C ARG A 185 -9.63 -3.01 -1.99
N TRP A 186 -10.75 -2.36 -2.28
CA TRP A 186 -11.82 -2.86 -3.17
C TRP A 186 -11.90 -1.96 -4.39
N ASN A 187 -11.82 -2.57 -5.57
CA ASN A 187 -11.89 -1.89 -6.85
C ASN A 187 -12.49 -2.85 -7.91
N PRO A 188 -13.75 -2.65 -8.36
CA PRO A 188 -14.73 -1.69 -7.84
C PRO A 188 -15.28 -2.10 -6.46
N ASP A 189 -15.65 -1.14 -5.62
CA ASP A 189 -16.41 -1.35 -4.40
C ASP A 189 -17.92 -1.38 -4.70
N ALA A 190 -18.43 -2.57 -5.02
CA ALA A 190 -19.84 -2.79 -5.30
C ALA A 190 -20.74 -2.50 -4.08
N ASP A 191 -20.26 -2.69 -2.85
CA ASP A 191 -21.04 -2.50 -1.63
C ASP A 191 -21.35 -1.03 -1.36
N ARG A 192 -20.55 -0.11 -1.91
CA ARG A 192 -20.78 1.33 -1.81
C ARG A 192 -21.62 1.90 -2.94
N LYS A 193 -21.94 1.11 -3.96
CA LYS A 193 -22.72 1.56 -5.13
C LYS A 193 -24.07 2.17 -4.75
N ALA A 194 -24.78 1.56 -3.79
CA ALA A 194 -26.07 2.07 -3.33
C ALA A 194 -25.96 3.45 -2.67
N LYS A 195 -24.83 3.74 -2.01
CA LYS A 195 -24.62 5.00 -1.27
C LYS A 195 -24.03 6.10 -2.14
N TYR A 196 -23.03 5.78 -2.96
CA TYR A 196 -22.21 6.77 -3.69
C TYR A 196 -22.29 6.66 -5.21
N GLY A 197 -22.88 5.59 -5.76
CA GLY A 197 -22.78 5.27 -7.19
C GLY A 197 -23.42 6.30 -8.11
N ALA A 198 -24.59 6.84 -7.75
CA ALA A 198 -25.27 7.85 -8.57
C ALA A 198 -24.46 9.15 -8.64
N ASP A 199 -23.96 9.63 -7.50
CA ASP A 199 -23.15 10.84 -7.43
C ASP A 199 -21.80 10.66 -8.14
N CYS A 200 -21.16 9.50 -7.98
CA CYS A 200 -19.93 9.16 -8.68
C CYS A 200 -20.14 9.15 -10.20
N THR A 201 -21.22 8.53 -10.69
CA THR A 201 -21.56 8.50 -12.13
C THR A 201 -21.80 9.89 -12.70
N LYS A 202 -22.50 10.75 -11.94
CA LYS A 202 -22.78 12.13 -12.34
C LYS A 202 -21.51 12.98 -12.39
N TRP A 203 -20.60 12.77 -11.45
CA TRP A 203 -19.34 13.53 -11.35
C TRP A 203 -18.29 13.08 -12.37
N ALA A 204 -18.18 11.79 -12.66
CA ALA A 204 -17.17 11.22 -13.56
C ALA A 204 -17.50 11.49 -15.04
N GLN A 205 -17.31 12.74 -15.48
CA GLN A 205 -17.57 13.22 -16.84
C GLN A 205 -16.42 14.08 -17.39
N HIS A 206 -15.21 13.94 -16.83
CA HIS A 206 -14.10 14.85 -17.08
C HIS A 206 -13.55 14.76 -18.51
N GLN A 207 -12.90 15.84 -18.93
CA GLN A 207 -12.13 15.95 -20.17
C GLN A 207 -10.69 16.35 -19.79
N PRO A 208 -9.67 15.84 -20.51
CA PRO A 208 -8.26 16.14 -20.25
C PRO A 208 -7.90 17.62 -20.30
#